data_AF-A0A5J4UV10-F1
#
_entry.id   AF-A0A5J4UV10-F1
#
_cell.length_a   1.000
_cell.length_b   1.000
_cell.length_c   1.000
_cell.angle_alpha   90.00
_cell.angle_beta   90.00
_cell.angle_gamma   90.00
#
_symmetry.space_group_name_H-M   'P 1'
#
loop_
_entity.id
_entity.type
_entity.pdbx_description
1 polymer ?
#
loop_
_entity_poly.entity_id
_entity_poly.type
_entity_poly.pdbx_seq_one_letter_code
_entity_poly.pdbx_strand_id
1 'polypeptide(L)'
;MIKNQNLLRPLASLTIFKLGNHQNQEVDRLRFNIRSNSRYCLSLILNSGDAQDFADLVNVQYGKVICISLSTAGGIGEEEDYEINFGLENIYDFLRDQHDGRNWLPFFQPLPLLARRTEEQMKEEGAIEEIEAQMSNNGLGCGISIWHMGSKLKH
;
A
#
# COMPACT_ATOMS: atom_id res chain seq x y z
N MET A 1 -6.89 -12.73 -18.74
CA MET A 1 -5.42 -12.65 -18.74
C MET A 1 -5.00 -11.23 -19.09
N ILE A 2 -5.17 -10.31 -18.14
CA ILE A 2 -4.67 -8.94 -18.27
C ILE A 2 -3.17 -9.03 -17.98
N LYS A 3 -2.35 -8.52 -18.89
CA LYS A 3 -0.88 -8.58 -18.76
C LYS A 3 -0.44 -7.76 -17.54
N ASN A 4 -0.10 -8.46 -16.45
CA ASN A 4 0.53 -7.92 -15.23
C ASN A 4 1.79 -7.07 -15.45
N GLN A 5 2.38 -7.14 -16.66
CA GLN A 5 3.64 -6.48 -16.98
C GLN A 5 3.61 -4.94 -16.86
N ASN A 6 2.45 -4.30 -16.81
CA ASN A 6 2.35 -2.84 -16.71
C ASN A 6 1.98 -2.30 -15.31
N LEU A 7 1.43 -3.11 -14.40
CA LEU A 7 1.01 -2.63 -13.07
C LEU A 7 2.18 -2.51 -12.08
N LEU A 8 3.23 -3.31 -12.27
CA LEU A 8 4.44 -3.26 -11.43
C LEU A 8 5.36 -2.08 -11.76
N ARG A 9 5.23 -1.49 -12.96
CA ARG A 9 6.12 -0.42 -13.44
C ARG A 9 5.94 0.91 -12.69
N PRO A 10 4.71 1.38 -12.40
CA PRO A 10 4.50 2.50 -11.49
C PRO A 10 5.06 2.25 -10.09
N LEU A 11 4.90 1.03 -9.57
CA LEU A 11 5.38 0.63 -8.24
C LEU A 11 6.92 0.64 -8.16
N ALA A 12 7.60 0.12 -9.18
CA ALA A 12 9.05 0.17 -9.28
C ALA A 12 9.58 1.63 -9.37
N SER A 13 8.88 2.51 -10.10
CA SER A 13 9.26 3.93 -10.19
C SER A 13 9.18 4.64 -8.83
N LEU A 14 8.24 4.24 -7.97
CA LEU A 14 8.08 4.80 -6.63
C LEU A 14 9.29 4.52 -5.71
N THR A 15 9.93 3.34 -5.84
CA THR A 15 11.14 2.98 -5.07
C THR A 15 12.32 3.93 -5.32
N ILE A 16 12.49 4.37 -6.58
CA ILE A 16 13.61 5.20 -7.02
C ILE A 16 13.43 6.66 -6.58
N PHE A 17 12.18 7.06 -6.34
CA PHE A 17 11.80 8.45 -6.19
C PHE A 17 12.19 9.05 -4.82
N LYS A 18 12.49 8.21 -3.82
CA LYS A 18 12.80 8.56 -2.41
C LYS A 18 14.02 9.50 -2.22
N LEU A 19 14.80 9.82 -3.27
CA LEU A 19 16.11 10.52 -3.16
C LEU A 19 16.14 12.01 -3.56
N GLY A 20 15.04 12.64 -3.99
CA GLY A 20 15.08 13.99 -4.58
C GLY A 20 14.62 15.13 -3.66
N ASN A 21 15.41 16.20 -3.52
CA ASN A 21 15.04 17.44 -2.82
C ASN A 21 13.93 18.26 -3.54
N HIS A 22 13.10 18.94 -2.74
CA HIS A 22 11.90 19.72 -3.12
C HIS A 22 12.22 21.10 -3.71
N GLN A 23 12.62 21.17 -4.99
CA GLN A 23 12.85 22.48 -5.64
C GLN A 23 12.24 22.63 -7.04
N ASN A 24 11.49 21.64 -7.57
CA ASN A 24 10.97 21.69 -8.94
C ASN A 24 9.50 21.25 -9.02
N GLN A 25 8.62 22.17 -9.44
CA GLN A 25 7.18 21.94 -9.63
C GLN A 25 6.87 20.77 -10.59
N GLU A 26 7.72 20.52 -11.59
CA GLU A 26 7.55 19.38 -12.49
C GLU A 26 7.83 18.05 -11.77
N VAL A 27 8.81 18.05 -10.88
CA VAL A 27 9.18 16.89 -10.05
C VAL A 27 8.06 16.62 -9.03
N ASP A 28 7.44 17.65 -8.47
CA ASP A 28 6.28 17.50 -7.58
C ASP A 28 5.03 16.99 -8.33
N ARG A 29 4.79 17.44 -9.56
CA ARG A 29 3.70 16.90 -10.41
C ARG A 29 3.94 15.42 -10.76
N LEU A 30 5.19 15.05 -11.03
CA LEU A 30 5.56 13.67 -11.29
C LEU A 30 5.37 12.79 -10.04
N ARG A 31 5.75 13.29 -8.85
CA ARG A 31 5.48 12.62 -7.55
C ARG A 31 4.01 12.32 -7.38
N PHE A 32 3.17 13.34 -7.57
CA PHE A 32 1.73 13.22 -7.43
C PHE A 32 1.17 12.15 -8.37
N ASN A 33 1.53 12.20 -9.66
CA ASN A 33 1.08 11.20 -10.64
C ASN A 33 1.54 9.79 -10.30
N ILE A 34 2.77 9.60 -9.80
CA ILE A 34 3.25 8.26 -9.41
C ILE A 34 2.47 7.74 -8.21
N ARG A 35 2.22 8.57 -7.18
CA ARG A 35 1.42 8.20 -5.99
C ARG A 35 -0.01 7.83 -6.38
N SER A 36 -0.69 8.68 -7.16
CA SER A 36 -2.06 8.43 -7.64
C SER A 36 -2.14 7.15 -8.49
N ASN A 37 -1.22 6.97 -9.44
CA ASN A 37 -1.17 5.73 -10.24
C ASN A 37 -0.88 4.49 -9.39
N SER A 38 -0.03 4.60 -8.36
CA SER A 38 0.26 3.50 -7.44
C SER A 38 -0.99 3.10 -6.66
N ARG A 39 -1.75 4.06 -6.12
CA ARG A 39 -3.02 3.81 -5.42
C ARG A 39 -4.03 3.13 -6.34
N TYR A 40 -4.16 3.64 -7.56
CA TYR A 40 -5.04 3.06 -8.57
C TYR A 40 -4.65 1.63 -8.94
N CYS A 41 -3.36 1.37 -9.17
CA CYS A 41 -2.85 0.02 -9.46
C CYS A 41 -3.12 -0.94 -8.29
N LEU A 42 -2.92 -0.50 -7.05
CA LEU A 42 -3.24 -1.31 -5.88
C LEU A 42 -4.74 -1.64 -5.84
N SER A 43 -5.61 -0.66 -6.08
CA SER A 43 -7.06 -0.89 -6.13
C SER A 43 -7.45 -1.91 -7.22
N LEU A 44 -6.80 -1.88 -8.39
CA LEU A 44 -7.04 -2.89 -9.43
C LEU A 44 -6.64 -4.30 -8.98
N ILE A 45 -5.49 -4.42 -8.32
CA ILE A 45 -5.01 -5.70 -7.77
C ILE A 45 -5.95 -6.18 -6.66
N LEU A 46 -6.48 -5.27 -5.83
CA LEU A 46 -7.46 -5.64 -4.81
C LEU A 46 -8.78 -6.10 -5.41
N ASN A 47 -9.26 -5.48 -6.48
CA ASN A 47 -10.54 -5.86 -7.09
C ASN A 47 -10.47 -7.12 -7.96
N SER A 48 -9.31 -7.43 -8.55
CA SER A 48 -9.21 -8.46 -9.59
C SER A 48 -8.02 -9.40 -9.46
N GLY A 49 -7.09 -9.10 -8.55
CA GLY A 49 -5.87 -9.86 -8.36
C GLY A 49 -6.06 -11.07 -7.45
N ASP A 50 -5.40 -12.17 -7.81
CA ASP A 50 -5.40 -13.42 -7.07
C ASP A 50 -4.18 -13.54 -6.14
N ALA A 51 -4.03 -14.68 -5.48
CA ALA A 51 -2.91 -14.91 -4.56
C ALA A 51 -1.52 -14.74 -5.21
N GLN A 52 -1.37 -14.98 -6.52
CA GLN A 52 -0.12 -14.78 -7.23
C GLN A 52 0.20 -13.31 -7.41
N ASP A 53 -0.81 -12.48 -7.70
CA ASP A 53 -0.64 -11.02 -7.81
C ASP A 53 -0.17 -10.41 -6.47
N PHE A 54 -0.69 -10.91 -5.36
CA PHE A 54 -0.23 -10.56 -4.02
C PHE A 54 1.22 -11.02 -3.79
N ALA A 55 1.56 -12.25 -4.17
CA ALA A 55 2.94 -12.75 -4.05
C ALA A 55 3.92 -11.89 -4.86
N ASP A 56 3.54 -11.49 -6.07
CA ASP A 56 4.36 -10.65 -6.94
C ASP A 56 4.60 -9.27 -6.32
N LEU A 57 3.58 -8.63 -5.73
CA LEU A 57 3.71 -7.37 -4.99
C LEU A 57 4.72 -7.49 -3.84
N VAL A 58 4.60 -8.53 -3.01
CA VAL A 58 5.51 -8.71 -1.88
C VAL A 58 6.93 -9.04 -2.34
N ASN A 59 7.09 -9.79 -3.44
CA ASN A 59 8.38 -10.11 -4.04
C ASN A 59 9.09 -8.87 -4.62
N VAL A 60 8.36 -7.90 -5.18
CA VAL A 60 8.92 -6.60 -5.59
C VAL A 60 9.12 -5.63 -4.42
N GLN A 61 9.01 -6.12 -3.18
CA GLN A 61 9.16 -5.35 -1.95
C GLN A 61 8.18 -4.17 -1.86
N TYR A 62 6.94 -4.37 -2.31
CA TYR A 62 5.91 -3.33 -2.24
C TYR A 62 5.73 -2.80 -0.81
N GLY A 63 5.90 -3.63 0.23
CA GLY A 63 5.84 -3.22 1.63
C GLY A 63 6.76 -2.03 1.95
N LYS A 64 7.90 -1.91 1.25
CA LYS A 64 8.86 -0.81 1.45
C LYS A 64 8.43 0.52 0.82
N VAL A 65 7.51 0.48 -0.14
CA VAL A 65 7.01 1.68 -0.83
C VAL A 65 5.64 2.14 -0.36
N ILE A 66 4.97 1.36 0.51
CA ILE A 66 3.68 1.70 1.09
C ILE A 66 3.72 3.09 1.75
N CYS A 67 4.74 3.38 2.56
CA CYS A 67 4.91 4.70 3.19
C CYS A 67 5.03 5.83 2.15
N ILE A 68 5.71 5.59 1.02
CA ILE A 68 5.88 6.59 -0.05
C ILE A 68 4.55 6.87 -0.77
N SER A 69 3.71 5.84 -0.93
CA SER A 69 2.37 5.99 -1.53
C SER A 69 1.42 6.81 -0.65
N LEU A 70 1.69 6.87 0.65
CA LEU A 70 0.90 7.60 1.66
C LEU A 70 1.49 8.95 2.06
N SER A 71 2.81 9.12 1.92
CA SER A 71 3.51 10.32 2.34
C SER A 71 2.94 11.56 1.65
N THR A 72 2.42 12.52 2.42
CA THR A 72 1.94 13.84 1.98
C THR A 72 3.07 14.84 1.73
N ALA A 73 4.34 14.39 1.77
CA ALA A 73 5.54 15.23 1.82
C ALA A 73 5.70 16.22 0.64
N GLY A 74 4.88 16.17 -0.41
CA GLY A 74 4.79 17.25 -1.39
C GLY A 74 3.95 18.40 -0.85
N GLY A 75 4.59 19.36 -0.17
CA GLY A 75 3.99 20.53 0.49
C GLY A 75 3.28 21.55 -0.40
N ILE A 76 2.45 21.10 -1.34
CA ILE A 76 1.43 21.92 -2.01
C ILE A 76 0.13 21.16 -1.79
N GLY A 77 -0.80 21.80 -1.06
CA GLY A 77 -2.14 21.25 -0.79
C GLY A 77 -2.83 20.77 -2.07
N GLU A 78 -3.76 19.82 -1.90
CA GLU A 78 -4.49 19.07 -2.94
C GLU A 78 -3.97 17.64 -3.22
N GLU A 79 -3.61 16.87 -2.20
CA GLU A 79 -4.18 15.52 -2.19
C GLU A 79 -5.49 15.65 -1.44
N GLU A 80 -6.61 15.55 -2.16
CA GLU A 80 -7.94 15.54 -1.55
C GLU A 80 -7.97 14.46 -0.47
N ASP A 81 -8.57 14.76 0.68
CA ASP A 81 -8.76 13.79 1.78
C ASP A 81 -9.31 12.45 1.27
N TYR A 82 -10.11 12.49 0.19
CA TYR A 82 -10.60 11.32 -0.52
C TYR A 82 -9.51 10.40 -1.09
N GLU A 83 -8.51 10.93 -1.80
CA GLU A 83 -7.43 10.14 -2.40
C GLU A 83 -6.52 9.52 -1.33
N ILE A 84 -6.33 10.23 -0.21
CA ILE A 84 -5.58 9.73 0.93
C ILE A 84 -6.37 8.61 1.61
N ASN A 85 -7.65 8.82 1.89
CA ASN A 85 -8.53 7.82 2.49
C ASN A 85 -8.66 6.59 1.62
N PHE A 86 -8.84 6.77 0.31
CA PHE A 86 -8.88 5.67 -0.65
C PHE A 86 -7.55 4.89 -0.67
N GLY A 87 -6.41 5.57 -0.63
CA GLY A 87 -5.10 4.92 -0.50
C GLY A 87 -4.97 4.09 0.78
N LEU A 88 -5.39 4.65 1.93
CA LEU A 88 -5.36 3.99 3.23
C LEU A 88 -6.29 2.76 3.27
N GLU A 89 -7.51 2.87 2.74
CA GLU A 89 -8.46 1.75 2.64
C GLU A 89 -7.90 0.61 1.79
N ASN A 90 -7.29 0.92 0.64
CA ASN A 90 -6.66 -0.11 -0.20
C ASN A 90 -5.50 -0.80 0.53
N ILE A 91 -4.65 -0.06 1.24
CA ILE A 91 -3.54 -0.67 2.00
C ILE A 91 -4.07 -1.54 3.13
N TYR A 92 -5.11 -1.10 3.82
CA TYR A 92 -5.77 -1.88 4.85
C TYR A 92 -6.34 -3.19 4.30
N ASP A 93 -7.08 -3.13 3.19
CA ASP A 93 -7.65 -4.30 2.53
C ASP A 93 -6.55 -5.25 2.01
N PHE A 94 -5.44 -4.71 1.49
CA PHE A 94 -4.29 -5.50 1.08
C PHE A 94 -3.67 -6.29 2.23
N LEU A 95 -3.55 -5.68 3.41
CA LEU A 95 -3.04 -6.36 4.60
C LEU A 95 -4.06 -7.39 5.10
N ARG A 96 -5.33 -7.00 5.26
CA ARG A 96 -6.41 -7.88 5.71
C ARG A 96 -6.51 -9.12 4.85
N ASP A 97 -6.54 -8.96 3.52
CA ASP A 97 -6.70 -10.08 2.60
C ASP A 97 -5.51 -11.05 2.67
N GLN A 98 -4.30 -10.59 2.99
CA GLN A 98 -3.17 -11.49 3.26
C GLN A 98 -3.34 -12.31 4.55
N HIS A 99 -3.97 -11.75 5.59
CA HIS A 99 -4.17 -12.43 6.88
C HIS A 99 -5.39 -13.34 6.91
N ASP A 100 -6.50 -12.88 6.36
CA ASP A 100 -7.81 -13.53 6.47
C ASP A 100 -8.23 -14.24 5.17
N GLY A 101 -7.48 -14.04 4.08
CA GLY A 101 -7.85 -14.49 2.76
C GLY A 101 -9.00 -13.66 2.18
N ARG A 102 -9.53 -14.09 1.04
CA ARG A 102 -10.65 -13.45 0.36
C ARG A 102 -11.76 -14.45 0.09
N ASN A 103 -12.95 -14.16 0.61
CA ASN A 103 -14.15 -15.00 0.45
C ASN A 103 -15.03 -14.62 -0.75
N TRP A 104 -14.62 -13.62 -1.53
CA TRP A 104 -15.26 -13.16 -2.76
C TRP A 104 -14.29 -13.30 -3.95
N LEU A 105 -14.80 -13.27 -5.18
CA LEU A 105 -13.99 -13.53 -6.37
C LEU A 105 -13.02 -12.36 -6.64
N PRO A 106 -11.72 -12.60 -6.89
CA PRO A 106 -11.04 -13.90 -6.88
C PRO A 106 -10.80 -14.45 -5.45
N PHE A 107 -11.25 -15.68 -5.21
CA PHE A 107 -11.16 -16.33 -3.90
C PHE A 107 -9.74 -16.84 -3.63
N PHE A 108 -9.24 -16.63 -2.41
CA PHE A 108 -8.01 -17.26 -1.93
C PHE A 108 -8.00 -17.43 -0.41
N GLN A 109 -7.26 -18.44 0.05
CA GLN A 109 -7.02 -18.70 1.47
C GLN A 109 -6.05 -17.66 2.06
N PRO A 110 -6.01 -17.48 3.39
CA PRO A 110 -4.96 -16.72 4.05
C PRO A 110 -3.55 -16.99 3.51
N LEU A 111 -2.75 -15.94 3.38
CA LEU A 111 -1.38 -15.96 2.85
C LEU A 111 -0.38 -15.58 3.97
N PRO A 112 -0.25 -16.40 5.03
CA PRO A 112 0.47 -16.01 6.25
C PRO A 112 1.95 -15.71 6.03
N LEU A 113 2.60 -16.39 5.07
CA LEU A 113 3.99 -16.12 4.72
C LEU A 113 4.17 -14.77 4.02
N LEU A 114 3.21 -14.36 3.18
CA LEU A 114 3.23 -13.07 2.51
C LEU A 114 2.92 -11.96 3.50
N ALA A 115 1.90 -12.15 4.35
CA ALA A 115 1.54 -11.21 5.41
C ALA A 115 2.76 -10.87 6.28
N ARG A 116 3.44 -11.90 6.79
CA ARG A 116 4.67 -11.72 7.60
C ARG A 116 5.76 -10.96 6.86
N ARG A 117 6.01 -11.27 5.59
CA ARG A 117 7.05 -10.60 4.79
C ARG A 117 6.68 -9.14 4.53
N THR A 118 5.41 -8.84 4.28
CA THR A 118 4.91 -7.47 4.11
C THR A 118 5.10 -6.68 5.40
N GLU A 119 4.72 -7.24 6.56
CA GLU A 119 4.94 -6.60 7.87
C GLU A 119 6.42 -6.33 8.13
N GLU A 120 7.30 -7.30 7.86
CA GLU A 120 8.76 -7.13 8.00
C GLU A 120 9.28 -5.98 7.12
N GLN A 121 8.86 -5.91 5.85
CA GLN A 121 9.23 -4.83 4.92
C GLN A 121 8.73 -3.46 5.39
N MET A 122 7.50 -3.40 5.87
CA MET A 122 6.90 -2.14 6.35
C MET A 122 7.56 -1.65 7.63
N LYS A 123 7.88 -2.57 8.55
CA LYS A 123 8.59 -2.26 9.80
C LYS A 123 10.00 -1.76 9.54
N GLU A 124 10.73 -2.37 8.59
CA GLU A 124 12.07 -1.93 8.20
C GLU A 124 12.10 -0.48 7.74
N GLU A 125 11.02 -0.02 7.07
CA GLU A 125 10.91 1.31 6.50
C GLU A 125 10.12 2.31 7.37
N GLY A 126 9.71 1.91 8.59
CA GLY A 126 8.87 2.74 9.48
C GLY A 126 7.49 3.07 8.91
N ALA A 127 6.99 2.24 7.98
CA ALA A 127 5.73 2.48 7.28
C ALA A 127 4.51 2.20 8.16
N ILE A 128 4.65 1.32 9.16
CA ILE A 128 3.55 0.94 10.07
C ILE A 128 3.12 2.16 10.89
N GLU A 129 4.07 2.84 11.51
CA GLU A 129 3.84 4.00 12.37
C GLU A 129 3.21 5.15 11.58
N GLU A 130 3.65 5.37 10.34
CA GLU A 130 3.08 6.39 9.46
C GLU A 130 1.62 6.09 9.11
N ILE A 131 1.29 4.84 8.76
CA ILE A 131 -0.10 4.45 8.47
C ILE A 131 -1.00 4.67 9.68
N GLU A 132 -0.55 4.24 10.87
CA GLU A 132 -1.34 4.39 12.10
C GLU A 132 -1.61 5.86 12.44
N ALA A 133 -0.63 6.74 12.22
CA ALA A 133 -0.80 8.17 12.39
C ALA A 133 -1.81 8.75 11.38
N GLN A 134 -1.70 8.38 10.09
CA GLN A 134 -2.59 8.86 9.04
C GLN A 134 -4.05 8.37 9.21
N MET A 135 -4.26 7.10 9.56
CA MET A 135 -5.61 6.56 9.83
C MET A 135 -6.27 7.24 11.04
N SER A 136 -5.49 7.57 12.06
CA SER A 136 -5.98 8.28 13.25
C SER A 136 -6.38 9.72 12.93
N ASN A 137 -5.58 10.42 12.11
CA ASN A 137 -5.85 11.79 11.69
C ASN A 137 -7.09 11.90 10.80
N ASN A 138 -7.34 10.92 9.93
CA ASN A 138 -8.47 10.93 9.00
C ASN A 138 -9.77 10.32 9.58
N GLY A 139 -9.78 9.95 10.86
CA GLY A 139 -10.97 9.38 11.50
C GLY A 139 -11.40 8.01 10.95
N LEU A 140 -10.53 7.35 10.17
CA LEU A 140 -10.70 5.95 9.74
C LEU A 140 -10.41 4.96 10.89
N GLY A 141 -9.87 5.45 12.01
CA GLY A 141 -9.57 4.66 13.19
C GLY A 141 -10.81 4.31 14.01
N CYS A 142 -11.15 3.02 14.09
CA CYS A 142 -11.40 2.30 15.35
C CYS A 142 -11.99 0.90 15.03
N GLY A 143 -11.14 -0.11 14.88
CA GLY A 143 -11.65 -1.49 14.89
C GLY A 143 -10.59 -2.56 14.75
N ILE A 144 -9.59 -2.35 13.90
CA ILE A 144 -8.53 -3.33 13.69
C ILE A 144 -7.21 -2.56 13.67
N SER A 145 -6.53 -2.53 14.81
CA SER A 145 -5.11 -2.13 14.82
C SER A 145 -4.37 -3.06 13.85
N ILE A 146 -3.40 -2.53 13.10
CA ILE A 146 -2.49 -3.38 12.29
C ILE A 146 -1.90 -4.47 13.21
N TRP A 147 -1.64 -4.13 14.47
CA TRP A 147 -1.27 -5.04 15.55
C TRP A 147 -2.28 -6.17 15.85
N HIS A 148 -3.60 -5.94 15.70
CA HIS A 148 -4.61 -6.98 15.86
C HIS A 148 -4.52 -8.06 14.75
N MET A 149 -4.13 -7.68 13.52
CA MET A 149 -3.89 -8.64 12.44
C MET A 149 -2.64 -9.50 12.70
N GLY A 150 -1.55 -8.88 13.18
CA GLY A 150 -0.33 -9.59 13.57
C GLY A 150 -0.48 -10.47 14.83
N SER A 151 -1.44 -10.15 15.71
CA SER A 151 -1.65 -10.89 16.97
C SER A 151 -2.37 -12.25 16.84
N LYS A 152 -2.97 -12.56 15.68
CA LYS A 152 -3.59 -13.88 15.42
C LYS A 152 -2.60 -15.06 15.34
N LEU A 153 -1.29 -14.81 15.44
CA LEU A 153 -0.25 -15.84 15.36
C LEU A 153 0.34 -16.28 16.71
N LYS A 154 -0.25 -15.87 17.85
CA LYS A 154 0.23 -16.26 19.19
C LYS A 154 -0.41 -17.51 19.81
N HIS A 155 -1.18 -18.30 19.05
CA HIS A 155 -1.75 -19.56 19.54
C HIS A 155 -1.55 -20.71 18.56
#